data_AF-A0A2Z6N6D1-F1
#
_entry.id   AF-A0A2Z6N6D1-F1
#
_cell.length_a   1.000
_cell.length_b   1.000
_cell.length_c   1.000
_cell.angle_alpha   90.00
_cell.angle_beta   90.00
_cell.angle_gamma   90.00
#
_symmetry.space_group_name_H-M   'P 1'
#
loop_
_entity.id
_entity.type
_entity.pdbx_description
1 polymer ?
#
loop_
_entity_poly.entity_id
_entity_poly.type
_entity_poly.pdbx_seq_one_letter_code
_entity_poly.pdbx_strand_id
1 'polypeptide(L)'
;MTSLIAPSKHSPVEDAEALQRAVKGWGADEKAIIAILGHRNATQRTQIRQAYYDLYQEDLIKRLESELSGDFEVYAIMHNKIGIVN
;
A
#
# COMPACT_ATOMS: atom_id res chain seq x y z
N MET A 1 9.83 24.92 -24.09
CA MET A 1 8.60 24.35 -23.50
C MET A 1 8.99 23.56 -22.26
N THR A 2 9.22 24.25 -21.15
CA THR A 2 9.60 23.60 -19.89
C THR A 2 8.49 23.89 -18.89
N SER A 3 7.47 23.04 -18.86
CA SER A 3 6.49 23.11 -17.77
C SER A 3 7.05 22.40 -16.55
N LEU A 4 6.99 23.11 -15.44
CA LEU A 4 7.52 22.78 -14.13
C LEU A 4 7.08 21.39 -13.64
N ILE A 5 8.06 20.67 -13.11
CA ILE A 5 7.92 19.62 -12.09
C ILE A 5 6.99 20.07 -10.95
N ALA A 6 5.82 19.46 -10.87
CA ALA A 6 5.12 19.28 -9.61
C ALA A 6 5.51 17.89 -9.06
N PRO A 7 6.29 17.77 -7.97
CA PRO A 7 6.42 16.49 -7.27
C PRO A 7 5.10 16.20 -6.55
N SER A 8 4.13 15.70 -7.31
CA SER A 8 2.90 15.11 -6.81
C SER A 8 2.73 13.73 -7.43
N LYS A 9 3.84 12.99 -7.57
CA LYS A 9 3.83 11.63 -8.11
C LYS A 9 3.42 10.66 -7.02
N HIS A 10 2.12 10.57 -6.77
CA HIS A 10 1.55 9.38 -6.16
C HIS A 10 1.38 8.34 -7.26
N SER A 11 2.50 7.81 -7.76
CA SER A 11 2.46 6.73 -8.75
C SER A 11 2.13 5.44 -8.02
N PRO A 12 1.15 4.64 -8.48
CA PRO A 12 0.82 3.36 -7.84
C PRO A 12 2.01 2.40 -7.81
N VAL A 13 2.95 2.54 -8.75
CA VAL A 13 4.23 1.83 -8.79
C VAL A 13 5.16 2.24 -7.64
N GLU A 14 5.35 3.54 -7.40
CA GLU A 14 6.23 4.03 -6.32
C GLU A 14 5.67 3.65 -4.94
N ASP A 15 4.34 3.75 -4.77
CA ASP A 15 3.65 3.28 -3.56
C ASP A 15 3.81 1.75 -3.40
N ALA A 16 3.72 0.97 -4.48
CA ALA A 16 3.93 -0.48 -4.46
C ALA A 16 5.37 -0.85 -4.07
N GLU A 17 6.37 -0.16 -4.62
CA GLU A 17 7.78 -0.35 -4.25
C GLU A 17 8.05 0.04 -2.79
N ALA A 18 7.46 1.15 -2.32
CA ALA A 18 7.57 1.57 -0.93
C ALA A 18 6.93 0.55 0.02
N LEU A 19 5.76 0.02 -0.34
CA LEU A 19 5.11 -1.07 0.39
C LEU A 19 5.99 -2.32 0.42
N GLN A 20 6.55 -2.73 -0.73
CA GLN A 20 7.46 -3.88 -0.80
C GLN A 20 8.67 -3.72 0.11
N ARG A 21 9.25 -2.51 0.18
CA ARG A 21 10.37 -2.22 1.07
C ARG A 21 9.94 -2.28 2.54
N ALA A 22 8.76 -1.76 2.87
CA ALA A 22 8.21 -1.83 4.21
C ALA A 22 7.91 -3.27 4.66
N VAL A 23 7.48 -4.17 3.76
CA VAL A 23 7.25 -5.60 4.07
C VAL A 23 8.49 -6.50 3.91
N LYS A 24 9.60 -5.99 3.36
CA LYS A 24 10.85 -6.75 3.18
C LYS A 24 11.89 -6.42 4.27
N GLY A 25 11.67 -5.36 5.05
CA GLY A 25 12.54 -4.97 6.16
C GLY A 25 12.62 -6.03 7.27
N TRP A 26 13.65 -5.92 8.11
CA TRP A 26 13.77 -6.78 9.30
C TRP A 26 12.81 -6.25 10.36
N GLY A 27 11.58 -6.78 10.35
CA GLY A 27 10.41 -6.19 10.99
C GLY A 27 9.66 -5.31 10.00
N ALA A 28 8.40 -5.64 9.73
CA ALA A 28 7.57 -4.85 8.83
C ALA A 28 7.34 -3.46 9.42
N ASP A 29 7.52 -2.41 8.61
CA ASP A 29 7.18 -1.04 9.01
C ASP A 29 5.67 -0.81 8.82
N GLU A 30 4.88 -1.39 9.73
CA GLU A 30 3.41 -1.34 9.70
C GLU A 30 2.91 0.11 9.70
N LYS A 31 3.58 0.98 10.46
CA LYS A 31 3.29 2.42 10.47
C LYS A 31 3.49 3.06 9.10
N ALA A 32 4.51 2.66 8.35
CA ALA A 32 4.74 3.17 7.00
C ALA A 32 3.67 2.65 6.03
N ILE A 33 3.30 1.37 6.14
CA ILE A 33 2.22 0.76 5.36
C ILE A 33 0.90 1.50 5.59
N ILE A 34 0.53 1.75 6.84
CA ILE A 34 -0.68 2.50 7.23
C ILE A 34 -0.59 3.94 6.75
N ALA A 35 0.57 4.59 6.84
CA ALA A 35 0.74 5.95 6.35
C ALA A 35 0.59 6.03 4.82
N ILE A 36 1.09 5.04 4.08
CA ILE A 36 0.94 4.99 2.62
C ILE A 36 -0.53 4.72 2.27
N LEU A 37 -1.13 3.64 2.77
CA LEU A 37 -2.48 3.22 2.38
C LEU A 37 -3.61 4.03 3.05
N GLY A 38 -3.37 4.55 4.25
CA GLY A 38 -4.28 5.39 5.01
C GLY A 38 -4.42 6.80 4.43
N HIS A 39 -3.43 7.27 3.66
CA HIS A 39 -3.46 8.52 2.91
C HIS A 39 -3.89 8.33 1.44
N ARG A 40 -4.41 7.16 1.05
CA ARG A 40 -4.85 6.85 -0.32
C ARG A 40 -6.33 6.49 -0.34
N ASN A 41 -7.00 6.85 -1.43
CA ASN A 41 -8.40 6.51 -1.67
C ASN A 41 -8.56 5.05 -2.15
N ALA A 42 -9.77 4.50 -2.07
CA ALA A 42 -10.06 3.12 -2.50
C ALA A 42 -9.57 2.82 -3.93
N THR A 43 -9.87 3.70 -4.89
CA THR A 43 -9.41 3.57 -6.29
C THR A 43 -7.89 3.53 -6.40
N GLN A 44 -7.19 4.41 -5.68
CA GLN A 44 -5.71 4.43 -5.69
C GLN A 44 -5.14 3.15 -5.11
N ARG A 45 -5.73 2.63 -4.03
CA ARG A 45 -5.31 1.35 -3.44
C ARG A 45 -5.52 0.17 -4.38
N THR A 46 -6.60 0.15 -5.16
CA THR A 46 -6.78 -0.84 -6.23
C THR A 46 -5.70 -0.72 -7.30
N GLN A 47 -5.35 0.49 -7.70
CA GLN A 47 -4.26 0.72 -8.67
C GLN A 47 -2.89 0.29 -8.11
N ILE A 48 -2.62 0.57 -6.83
CA ILE A 48 -1.41 0.14 -6.12
C ILE A 48 -1.37 -1.38 -6.03
N ARG A 49 -2.50 -2.04 -5.71
CA ARG A 49 -2.60 -3.50 -5.70
C ARG A 49 -2.27 -4.08 -7.06
N GLN A 50 -2.84 -3.52 -8.13
CA GLN A 50 -2.58 -3.99 -9.49
C GLN A 50 -1.12 -3.79 -9.87
N ALA A 51 -0.53 -2.63 -9.58
CA ALA A 51 0.88 -2.35 -9.83
C ALA A 51 1.79 -3.30 -9.03
N TYR A 52 1.49 -3.55 -7.76
CA TYR A 52 2.23 -4.48 -6.92
C TYR A 52 2.16 -5.91 -7.47
N TYR A 53 0.98 -6.34 -7.92
CA TYR A 53 0.82 -7.65 -8.57
C TYR A 53 1.61 -7.73 -9.88
N ASP A 54 1.60 -6.69 -10.71
CA ASP A 54 2.41 -6.66 -11.94
C ASP A 54 3.93 -6.75 -11.64
N LEU A 55 4.39 -6.04 -10.62
CA LEU A 55 5.81 -5.95 -10.26
C LEU A 55 6.35 -7.19 -9.55
N TYR A 56 5.58 -7.74 -8.60
CA TYR A 56 6.04 -8.78 -7.68
C TYR A 56 5.31 -10.10 -7.86
N GLN A 57 4.29 -10.15 -8.73
CA GLN A 57 3.44 -11.33 -8.97
C GLN A 57 2.84 -11.89 -7.66
N GLU A 58 2.62 -11.00 -6.70
CA GLU A 58 2.14 -11.33 -5.36
C GLU A 58 0.92 -10.45 -5.01
N ASP A 59 -0.03 -11.02 -4.27
CA ASP A 59 -1.19 -10.25 -3.80
C ASP A 59 -0.79 -9.38 -2.61
N LEU A 60 -0.79 -8.05 -2.83
CA LEU A 60 -0.47 -7.08 -1.79
C LEU A 60 -1.33 -7.26 -0.53
N ILE A 61 -2.62 -7.58 -0.66
CA ILE A 61 -3.49 -7.74 0.50
C ILE A 61 -3.03 -8.95 1.31
N LYS A 62 -2.77 -10.09 0.67
CA LYS A 62 -2.28 -11.29 1.38
C LYS A 62 -0.93 -11.06 2.05
N ARG A 63 -0.01 -10.34 1.38
CA ARG A 63 1.30 -10.01 1.95
C ARG A 63 1.13 -9.13 3.17
N LEU A 64 0.30 -8.09 3.08
CA LEU A 64 -0.01 -7.21 4.20
C LEU A 64 -0.74 -7.94 5.33
N GLU A 65 -1.69 -8.83 5.03
CA GLU A 65 -2.36 -9.66 6.04
C GLU A 65 -1.39 -10.55 6.80
N SER A 66 -0.40 -11.14 6.12
CA SER A 66 0.60 -11.98 6.76
C SER A 66 1.56 -11.18 7.65
N GLU A 67 1.88 -9.95 7.29
CA GLU A 67 2.78 -9.09 8.07
C GLU A 67 2.05 -8.35 9.20
N LEU A 68 0.78 -7.95 8.99
CA LEU A 68 -0.08 -7.21 9.94
C LEU A 68 -0.94 -8.12 10.83
N SER A 69 -0.94 -9.45 10.64
CA SER A 69 -1.69 -10.37 11.51
C SER A 69 -1.24 -10.34 12.97
N GLY A 70 -0.08 -9.75 13.27
CA GLY A 70 0.36 -9.46 14.64
C GLY A 70 -0.43 -8.34 15.32
N ASP A 71 -0.90 -7.36 14.55
CA ASP A 71 -1.51 -6.12 15.02
C ASP A 71 -2.94 -5.97 14.49
N PHE A 72 -3.86 -6.65 15.19
CA PHE A 72 -5.28 -6.77 14.83
C PHE A 72 -5.99 -5.41 14.67
N GLU A 73 -5.57 -4.38 15.40
CA GLU A 73 -6.11 -3.02 15.28
C GLU A 73 -5.82 -2.41 13.91
N VAL A 74 -4.62 -2.64 13.37
CA VAL A 74 -4.21 -2.13 12.06
C VAL A 74 -4.99 -2.80 10.95
N TYR A 75 -5.12 -4.13 11.04
CA TYR A 75 -5.95 -4.90 10.12
C TYR A 75 -7.41 -4.43 10.18
N ALA A 76 -7.99 -4.23 11.37
CA ALA A 76 -9.37 -3.76 11.50
C ALA A 76 -9.59 -2.35 10.91
N ILE A 77 -8.62 -1.45 11.07
CA ILE A 77 -8.67 -0.11 10.45
C ILE A 77 -8.57 -0.22 8.94
N MET A 78 -7.69 -1.06 8.40
CA MET A 78 -7.59 -1.29 6.95
C MET A 78 -8.84 -2.00 6.41
N HIS A 79 -9.39 -2.98 7.12
CA HIS A 79 -10.61 -3.68 6.74
C HIS A 79 -11.83 -2.73 6.68
N ASN A 80 -12.01 -1.91 7.73
CA ASN A 80 -13.16 -1.00 7.84
C ASN A 80 -13.02 0.26 6.96
N LYS A 81 -11.80 0.78 6.80
CA LYS A 81 -11.54 2.06 6.09
C LYS A 81 -11.21 1.88 4.60
N ILE A 82 -10.96 0.65 4.14
CA ILE A 82 -10.63 0.37 2.73
C ILE A 82 -11.87 0.03 1.90
N GLY A 83 -12.98 -0.41 2.52
CA GLY A 83 -14.24 -0.63 1.81
C GLY A 83 -14.10 -1.60 0.63
N ILE A 84 -13.22 -2.59 0.76
CA ILE A 84 -12.95 -3.60 -0.29
C ILE A 84 -14.05 -4.64 -0.37
N VAL A 85 -15.05 -4.57 0.51
CA VAL A 85 -16.25 -5.39 0.51
C VAL A 85 -17.47 -4.49 0.58
N ASN A 86 -18.11 -4.28 -0.57
CA ASN A 86 -19.56 -4.24 -0.63
C ASN A 86 -20.01 -5.59 -1.21
#